data_AF-A0A7V4Y649-F1
#
_entry.id   AF-A0A7V4Y649-F1
#
_cell.length_a   1.000
_cell.length_b   1.000
_cell.length_c   1.000
_cell.angle_alpha   90.00
_cell.angle_beta   90.00
_cell.angle_gamma   90.00
#
_symmetry.space_group_name_H-M   'P 1'
#
loop_
_entity.id
_entity.type
_entity.pdbx_description
1 polymer ?
#
loop_
_entity_poly.entity_id
_entity_poly.type
_entity_poly.pdbx_seq_one_letter_code
_entity_poly.pdbx_strand_id
1 'polypeptide(L)'
;MKKNFLLLFFILWLVVGSVKFSAQDVTSYCADFLERCQFQVYISDQGWIATVIALSLCDQFYHQCVTDFSSFFKLLLSLIPFVY
;
A
#
# COMPACT_ATOMS: atom_id res chain seq x y z
N MET A 1 2.14 -12.65 -37.27
CA MET A 1 2.58 -12.66 -35.85
C MET A 1 2.64 -11.27 -35.17
N LYS A 2 2.38 -10.12 -35.83
CA LYS A 2 2.42 -8.79 -35.18
C LYS A 2 1.15 -8.37 -34.41
N LYS A 3 -0.03 -8.92 -34.72
CA LYS A 3 -1.31 -8.53 -34.08
C LYS A 3 -1.40 -8.91 -32.60
N ASN A 4 -0.80 -10.04 -32.20
CA ASN A 4 -0.84 -10.49 -30.80
C ASN A 4 0.15 -9.73 -29.91
N PHE A 5 1.23 -9.19 -30.49
CA PHE A 5 2.23 -8.42 -29.75
C PHE A 5 1.68 -7.11 -29.18
N LEU A 6 0.89 -6.37 -29.99
CA LEU A 6 0.21 -5.16 -29.54
C LEU A 6 -0.81 -5.44 -28.43
N LEU A 7 -1.51 -6.57 -28.52
CA LEU A 7 -2.51 -6.97 -27.53
C LEU A 7 -1.86 -7.33 -26.18
N LEU A 8 -0.77 -8.10 -26.21
CA LEU A 8 0.02 -8.42 -25.02
C LEU A 8 0.63 -7.17 -24.38
N PHE A 9 1.16 -6.24 -25.19
CA PHE A 9 1.70 -4.97 -24.70
C PHE A 9 0.61 -4.11 -24.03
N PHE A 10 -0.59 -4.08 -24.60
CA PHE A 10 -1.71 -3.33 -24.04
C PHE A 10 -2.21 -3.91 -22.71
N ILE A 11 -2.26 -5.25 -22.60
CA ILE A 11 -2.61 -5.94 -21.35
C ILE A 11 -1.56 -5.66 -20.28
N LEU A 12 -0.27 -5.77 -20.60
CA LEU A 12 0.82 -5.44 -19.68
C LEU A 12 0.76 -3.98 -19.21
N TRP A 13 0.47 -3.06 -20.12
CA TRP A 13 0.36 -1.64 -19.80
C TRP A 13 -0.83 -1.34 -18.88
N LEU A 14 -1.99 -1.96 -19.13
CA LEU A 14 -3.16 -1.87 -18.26
C LEU A 14 -2.90 -2.45 -16.87
N VAL A 15 -2.29 -3.63 -16.79
CA VAL A 15 -1.94 -4.26 -15.51
C VAL A 15 -1.00 -3.36 -14.72
N VAL A 16 0.10 -2.90 -15.33
CA VAL A 16 1.06 -1.99 -14.66
C VAL A 16 0.41 -0.67 -14.26
N GLY A 17 -0.49 -0.11 -15.09
CA GLY A 17 -1.23 1.12 -14.81
C GLY A 17 -2.18 0.98 -13.61
N SER A 18 -3.04 -0.05 -13.61
CA SER A 18 -3.95 -0.35 -12.50
C SER A 18 -3.22 -0.62 -11.19
N VAL A 19 -2.07 -1.29 -11.30
CA VAL A 19 -1.21 -1.64 -10.17
C VAL A 19 -0.51 -0.40 -9.57
N LYS A 20 -0.08 0.58 -10.40
CA LYS A 20 0.40 1.89 -9.92
C LYS A 20 -0.70 2.72 -9.27
N PHE A 21 -1.90 2.74 -9.85
CA PHE A 21 -3.05 3.48 -9.32
C PHE A 21 -3.46 2.93 -7.94
N SER A 22 -3.58 1.60 -7.82
CA SER A 22 -3.85 0.94 -6.54
C SER A 22 -2.75 1.20 -5.50
N ALA A 23 -1.48 1.27 -5.91
CA ALA A 23 -0.38 1.60 -5.00
C ALA A 23 -0.48 3.02 -4.44
N GLN A 24 -0.86 3.98 -5.27
CA GLN A 24 -1.04 5.35 -4.86
C GLN A 24 -2.23 5.51 -3.90
N ASP A 25 -3.34 4.82 -4.19
CA ASP A 25 -4.53 4.80 -3.31
C ASP A 25 -4.26 4.10 -1.97
N VAL A 26 -3.46 3.05 -1.95
CA VAL A 26 -3.13 2.36 -0.70
C VAL A 26 -2.14 3.18 0.13
N THR A 27 -1.17 3.85 -0.50
CA THR A 27 -0.24 4.72 0.22
C THR A 27 -0.96 5.92 0.83
N SER A 28 -1.90 6.53 0.10
CA SER A 28 -2.73 7.61 0.62
C SER A 28 -3.65 7.14 1.75
N TYR A 29 -4.23 5.94 1.64
CA TYR A 29 -5.02 5.32 2.70
C TYR A 29 -4.19 5.06 3.97
N CYS A 30 -3.00 4.47 3.85
CA CYS A 30 -2.13 4.21 5.00
C CYS A 30 -1.70 5.53 5.68
N ALA A 31 -1.44 6.59 4.90
CA ALA A 31 -1.10 7.91 5.43
C ALA A 31 -2.27 8.59 6.15
N ASP A 32 -3.47 8.57 5.58
CA ASP A 32 -4.69 9.10 6.23
C ASP A 32 -5.01 8.32 7.52
N PHE A 33 -4.78 7.01 7.54
CA PHE A 33 -4.87 6.21 8.76
C PHE A 33 -3.86 6.67 9.82
N LEU A 34 -2.61 6.90 9.44
CA LEU A 34 -1.56 7.35 10.36
C LEU A 34 -1.91 8.71 10.99
N GLU A 35 -2.33 9.68 10.17
CA GLU A 35 -2.72 11.01 10.64
C GLU A 35 -3.89 10.95 11.61
N ARG A 36 -4.93 10.16 11.31
CA ARG A 36 -6.07 9.97 12.21
C ARG A 36 -5.67 9.29 13.51
N CYS A 37 -4.80 8.28 13.44
CA CYS A 37 -4.31 7.57 14.61
C CYS A 37 -3.54 8.52 15.54
N GLN A 38 -2.58 9.27 15.00
CA GLN A 38 -1.81 10.25 15.76
C GLN A 38 -2.71 11.35 16.35
N PHE A 39 -3.65 11.87 15.57
CA PHE A 39 -4.62 12.86 16.06
C PHE A 39 -5.42 12.34 17.26
N GLN A 40 -5.95 11.11 17.18
CA GLN A 40 -6.69 10.47 18.27
C GLN A 40 -5.82 10.27 19.52
N VAL A 41 -4.53 9.97 19.35
CA VAL A 41 -3.60 9.82 20.47
C VAL A 41 -3.30 11.16 21.14
N TYR A 42 -3.12 12.24 20.36
CA TYR A 42 -2.86 13.57 20.92
C TYR A 42 -4.06 14.20 21.62
N ILE A 43 -5.28 13.91 21.18
CA ILE A 43 -6.50 14.35 21.90
C ILE A 43 -6.82 13.45 23.10
N SER A 44 -6.18 12.29 23.20
CA SER A 44 -6.36 11.38 24.32
C SER A 44 -5.62 11.94 25.54
N ASP A 45 -6.35 12.20 26.62
CA ASP A 45 -5.79 12.69 27.89
C ASP A 45 -5.09 11.56 28.69
N GLN A 46 -4.55 10.57 27.98
CA GLN A 46 -3.80 9.46 28.54
C GLN A 46 -2.36 9.94 28.75
N GLY A 47 -1.85 9.84 29.98
CA GLY A 47 -0.54 10.37 30.35
C GLY A 47 0.60 9.95 29.41
N TRP A 48 1.69 10.73 29.42
CA TRP A 48 2.75 10.71 28.40
C TRP A 48 3.28 9.33 27.98
N ILE A 49 3.36 8.35 28.88
CA ILE A 49 3.81 6.99 28.57
C ILE A 49 2.84 6.29 27.60
N ALA A 50 1.53 6.40 27.87
CA ALA A 50 0.50 5.81 27.04
C ALA A 50 0.46 6.48 25.65
N THR A 51 0.67 7.80 25.59
CA THR A 51 0.82 8.55 24.34
C THR A 51 1.97 8.00 23.50
N VAL A 52 3.16 7.83 24.09
CA VAL A 52 4.36 7.33 23.38
C VAL A 52 4.14 5.92 22.84
N ILE A 53 3.53 5.03 23.64
CA ILE A 53 3.22 3.65 23.21
C ILE A 53 2.21 3.68 22.06
N ALA A 54 1.14 4.48 22.18
CA ALA A 54 0.11 4.54 21.16
C ALA A 54 0.62 5.15 19.84
N LEU A 55 1.47 6.18 19.89
CA LEU A 55 2.15 6.72 18.71
C LEU A 55 3.05 5.67 18.05
N SER A 56 3.81 4.91 18.85
CA SER A 56 4.67 3.84 18.35
C SER A 56 3.86 2.73 17.66
N LEU A 57 2.67 2.42 18.17
CA LEU A 57 1.75 1.47 17.53
C LEU A 57 1.18 2.02 16.22
N CYS A 58 0.79 3.30 16.16
CA CYS A 58 0.35 3.95 14.92
C CYS A 58 1.40 3.83 13.81
N ASP A 59 2.67 4.11 14.11
CA ASP A 59 3.78 4.00 13.16
C ASP A 59 4.03 2.54 12.73
N GLN A 60 3.95 1.58 13.65
CA GLN A 60 4.06 0.15 13.31
C GLN A 60 2.95 -0.31 12.37
N PHE A 61 1.70 0.07 12.64
CA PHE A 61 0.57 -0.26 11.77
C PHE A 61 0.68 0.41 10.39
N TYR A 62 1.17 1.65 10.32
CA TYR A 62 1.48 2.30 9.06
C TYR A 62 2.53 1.52 8.25
N HIS A 63 3.65 1.17 8.88
CA HIS A 63 4.68 0.39 8.21
C HIS A 63 4.16 -0.97 7.74
N GLN A 64 3.36 -1.64 8.54
CA GLN A 64 2.75 -2.92 8.15
C GLN A 64 1.78 -2.75 6.97
N CYS A 65 0.93 -1.71 6.99
CA CYS A 65 0.03 -1.35 5.87
C CYS A 65 0.79 -1.17 4.55
N VAL A 66 1.90 -0.43 4.56
CA VAL A 66 2.75 -0.24 3.38
C VAL A 66 3.45 -1.53 2.95
N THR A 67 3.92 -2.33 3.91
CA THR A 67 4.72 -3.54 3.62
C THR A 67 3.86 -4.70 3.11
N ASP A 68 2.64 -4.87 3.64
CA ASP A 68 1.68 -5.87 3.18
C ASP A 68 1.24 -5.56 1.75
N PHE A 69 1.02 -4.28 1.43
CA PHE A 69 0.77 -3.85 0.05
C PHE A 69 1.96 -4.14 -0.87
N SER A 70 3.18 -3.80 -0.45
CA SER A 70 4.40 -4.10 -1.21
C SER A 70 4.56 -5.61 -1.46
N SER A 71 4.21 -6.44 -0.48
CA SER A 71 4.28 -7.90 -0.57
C SER A 71 3.22 -8.47 -1.52
N PHE A 72 1.97 -7.98 -1.44
CA PHE A 72 0.91 -8.32 -2.38
C PHE A 72 1.27 -7.91 -3.81
N PHE A 73 1.85 -6.72 -3.98
CA PHE A 73 2.34 -6.21 -5.26
C PHE A 73 3.46 -7.07 -5.85
N LYS A 74 4.44 -7.47 -5.04
CA LYS A 74 5.49 -8.42 -5.43
C LYS A 74 4.90 -9.77 -5.84
N LEU A 75 3.89 -10.26 -5.12
CA LEU A 75 3.20 -11.49 -5.45
C LEU A 75 2.47 -11.38 -6.80
N LEU A 76 1.74 -10.29 -7.04
CA LEU A 76 1.11 -9.97 -8.33
C LEU A 76 2.14 -9.93 -9.47
N LEU A 77 3.27 -9.26 -9.28
CA LEU A 77 4.37 -9.22 -10.24
C LEU A 77 4.99 -10.60 -10.48
N SER A 78 5.12 -11.42 -9.43
CA SER A 78 5.64 -12.78 -9.54
C SER A 78 4.71 -13.74 -10.28
N LEU A 79 3.42 -13.39 -10.43
CA LEU A 79 2.45 -14.13 -11.23
C LEU A 79 2.49 -13.76 -12.73
N ILE A 80 3.04 -12.61 -13.10
CA ILE A 80 3.22 -12.17 -14.49
C ILE A 80 4.01 -13.19 -15.34
N PRO A 81 5.12 -13.81 -14.89
CA PRO A 81 5.83 -14.84 -15.66
C PRO A 81 5.04 -16.14 -15.85
N PHE A 82 3.95 -16.39 -15.12
CA PHE A 82 3.09 -17.56 -15.31
C PHE A 82 1.97 -17.34 -16.34
N VAL A 83 1.85 -16.13 -16.89
CA VAL A 83 0.91 -15.77 -17.98
C VAL A 83 1.59 -15.88 -19.36
N TYR A 84 2.88 -16.24 -19.42
CA TYR A 84 3.67 -16.37 -20.65
C TYR A 84 3.66 -17.80 -21.21
#